data_AF-A0A2G6R246-F1
#
_entry.id   AF-A0A2G6R246-F1
#
_cell.length_a   1.000
_cell.length_b   1.000
_cell.length_c   1.000
_cell.angle_alpha   90.00
_cell.angle_beta   90.00
_cell.angle_gamma   90.00
#
_symmetry.space_group_name_H-M   'P 1'
#
loop_
_entity.id
_entity.type
_entity.pdbx_description
1 polymer ?
#
loop_
_entity_poly.entity_id
_entity_poly.type
_entity_poly.pdbx_seq_one_letter_code
_entity_poly.pdbx_strand_id
1 'polypeptide(L)'
;MTKVVSEIKDYNKNAIYIVVSNPLDAMVYACLKVTGLPRNRVIGMAGVLDSARMAFFISEELGKNKCNIQASVMGGHGNDMLPLVNYSSVDMKPLNEVLNEEQIARVIDK
;
A
#
# COMPACT_ATOMS: atom_id res chain seq x y z
N MET A 1 -12.09 15.92 2.38
CA MET A 1 -12.42 14.90 3.41
C MET A 1 -13.53 15.35 4.35
N THR A 2 -13.30 16.39 5.18
CA THR A 2 -14.21 16.80 6.27
C THR A 2 -15.67 17.02 5.88
N LYS A 3 -15.93 17.77 4.81
CA LYS A 3 -17.29 18.05 4.32
C LYS A 3 -18.05 16.76 3.99
N VAL A 4 -17.49 15.95 3.09
CA VAL A 4 -18.08 14.68 2.63
C VAL A 4 -18.38 13.75 3.81
N VAL A 5 -17.41 13.56 4.72
CA VAL A 5 -17.60 12.67 5.88
C VAL A 5 -18.68 13.20 6.83
N SER A 6 -18.74 14.51 7.06
CA SER A 6 -19.76 15.12 7.92
C SER A 6 -21.17 14.93 7.35
N GLU A 7 -21.31 15.00 6.03
CA GLU A 7 -22.60 14.80 5.35
C GLU A 7 -23.06 13.34 5.40
N ILE A 8 -22.14 12.37 5.32
CA ILE A 8 -22.52 10.95 5.20
C ILE A 8 -22.56 10.17 6.53
N LYS A 9 -21.87 10.63 7.58
CA LYS A 9 -21.69 9.85 8.83
C LYS A 9 -23.00 9.53 9.56
N ASP A 10 -24.00 10.40 9.46
CA ASP A 10 -25.25 10.23 10.19
C ASP A 10 -26.17 9.18 9.56
N TYR A 11 -25.96 8.85 8.28
CA TYR A 11 -26.70 7.78 7.59
C TYR A 11 -26.24 6.38 8.00
N ASN A 12 -24.97 6.23 8.41
CA ASN A 12 -24.46 4.96 8.93
C ASN A 12 -23.37 5.19 9.99
N LYS A 13 -23.80 5.15 11.25
CA LYS A 13 -22.92 5.36 12.41
C LYS A 13 -21.91 4.24 12.65
N ASN A 14 -21.99 3.13 11.92
CA ASN A 14 -21.12 1.96 12.08
C ASN A 14 -20.36 1.60 10.78
N ALA A 15 -20.30 2.52 9.82
CA ALA A 15 -19.62 2.28 8.55
C ALA A 15 -18.11 1.98 8.73
N ILE A 16 -17.56 1.24 7.78
CA ILE A 16 -16.11 1.13 7.58
C ILE A 16 -15.75 2.09 6.44
N TYR A 17 -14.83 3.01 6.70
CA TYR A 17 -14.34 3.98 5.73
C TYR A 17 -13.04 3.47 5.11
N ILE A 18 -13.03 3.32 3.79
CA ILE A 18 -11.82 3.07 3.01
C ILE A 18 -11.47 4.38 2.29
N VAL A 19 -10.42 5.04 2.74
CA VAL A 19 -9.96 6.33 2.22
C VAL A 19 -8.95 6.10 1.10
N VAL A 20 -9.15 6.77 -0.03
CA VAL A 20 -8.26 6.72 -1.21
C VAL A 20 -7.75 8.12 -1.60
N SER A 21 -8.33 9.18 -1.05
CA SER A 21 -7.94 10.56 -1.36
C SER A 21 -6.55 10.89 -0.83
N ASN A 22 -5.73 11.54 -1.66
CA ASN A 22 -4.40 12.03 -1.28
C ASN A 22 -4.44 13.45 -0.68
N PRO A 23 -3.45 13.82 0.15
CA PRO A 23 -2.40 12.97 0.73
C PRO A 23 -2.98 11.97 1.74
N LEU A 24 -2.74 10.67 1.51
CA LEU A 24 -3.54 9.60 2.11
C LEU A 24 -3.58 9.65 3.64
N ASP A 25 -2.42 9.73 4.29
CA ASP A 25 -2.31 9.65 5.74
C ASP A 25 -3.05 10.82 6.42
N ALA A 26 -2.94 12.02 5.86
CA ALA A 26 -3.66 13.18 6.32
C ALA A 26 -5.18 13.04 6.10
N MET A 27 -5.60 12.44 4.99
CA MET A 27 -7.03 12.22 4.69
C MET A 27 -7.64 11.15 5.60
N VAL A 28 -6.92 10.06 5.88
CA VAL A 28 -7.32 9.04 6.87
C VAL A 28 -7.46 9.67 8.25
N TYR A 29 -6.49 10.49 8.66
CA TYR A 29 -6.53 11.18 9.95
C TYR A 29 -7.73 12.15 10.04
N ALA A 30 -7.98 12.94 9.01
CA ALA A 30 -9.14 13.82 8.95
C ALA A 30 -10.46 13.05 9.02
N CYS A 31 -10.57 11.93 8.29
CA CYS A 31 -11.74 11.05 8.36
C CYS A 31 -11.97 10.49 9.78
N LEU A 32 -10.91 10.01 10.43
CA LEU A 32 -10.95 9.50 11.80
C LEU A 32 -11.44 10.57 12.79
N LYS A 33 -10.94 11.80 12.67
CA LYS A 33 -11.34 12.90 13.56
C LYS A 33 -12.78 13.33 13.37
N VAL A 34 -13.29 13.33 12.14
CA VAL A 34 -14.65 13.79 11.83
C VAL A 34 -15.70 12.73 12.17
N THR A 35 -15.37 11.45 11.94
CA THR A 35 -16.27 10.33 12.28
C THR A 35 -16.33 10.07 13.77
N GLY A 36 -15.21 10.25 14.50
CA GLY A 36 -15.11 9.87 15.92
C GLY A 36 -15.15 8.35 16.13
N LEU A 37 -15.00 7.56 15.06
CA LEU A 37 -15.06 6.11 15.14
C LEU A 37 -13.78 5.50 15.71
N PRO A 38 -13.84 4.24 16.20
CA PRO A 38 -12.66 3.46 16.49
C PRO A 38 -11.71 3.35 15.29
N ARG A 39 -10.40 3.32 15.55
CA ARG A 39 -9.35 3.31 14.50
C ARG A 39 -9.50 2.17 13.49
N ASN A 40 -9.99 1.00 13.92
CA ASN A 40 -10.22 -0.17 13.07
C ASN A 40 -11.41 -0.01 12.08
N ARG A 41 -12.09 1.14 12.08
CA ARG A 41 -13.16 1.48 11.12
C ARG A 41 -12.73 2.47 10.05
N VAL A 42 -11.53 3.05 10.14
CA VAL A 42 -11.04 4.04 9.17
C VAL A 42 -9.69 3.55 8.64
N ILE A 43 -9.69 3.11 7.39
CA ILE A 43 -8.56 2.42 6.74
C ILE A 43 -8.16 3.23 5.51
N GLY A 44 -6.86 3.48 5.34
CA GLY A 44 -6.31 4.05 4.11
C GLY A 44 -5.93 2.96 3.12
N MET A 45 -6.18 3.19 1.83
CA MET A 45 -5.69 2.32 0.76
C MET A 45 -4.45 2.95 0.11
N ALA A 46 -3.26 2.45 0.47
CA ALA A 46 -1.99 2.73 -0.20
C ALA A 46 -1.20 1.43 -0.46
N GLY A 47 -0.86 0.71 0.61
CA GLY A 47 0.07 -0.42 0.56
C GLY A 47 -0.30 -1.50 -0.47
N VAL A 48 -1.59 -1.69 -0.79
CA VAL A 48 -2.02 -2.61 -1.84
C VAL A 48 -1.55 -2.17 -3.23
N LEU A 49 -1.71 -0.90 -3.58
CA LEU A 49 -1.26 -0.37 -4.86
C LEU A 49 0.27 -0.34 -4.95
N ASP A 50 0.92 0.04 -3.86
CA ASP A 50 2.37 0.12 -3.80
C ASP A 50 3.02 -1.28 -3.84
N SER A 51 2.43 -2.28 -3.19
CA SER A 51 2.81 -3.69 -3.35
C SER A 51 2.61 -4.17 -4.78
N ALA A 52 1.49 -3.81 -5.42
CA ALA A 52 1.23 -4.20 -6.80
C ALA A 52 2.24 -3.58 -7.79
N ARG A 53 2.66 -2.32 -7.56
CA ARG A 53 3.72 -1.66 -8.33
C ARG A 53 5.06 -2.37 -8.18
N MET A 54 5.48 -2.64 -6.94
CA MET A 54 6.71 -3.39 -6.69
C MET A 54 6.68 -4.77 -7.34
N ALA A 55 5.55 -5.50 -7.23
CA ALA A 55 5.39 -6.78 -7.89
C ALA A 55 5.49 -6.70 -9.42
N PHE A 56 4.92 -5.64 -10.02
CA PHE A 56 5.05 -5.38 -11.44
C PHE A 56 6.51 -5.15 -11.85
N PHE A 57 7.27 -4.33 -11.11
CA PHE A 57 8.68 -4.08 -11.41
C PHE A 57 9.56 -5.31 -11.24
N ILE A 58 9.30 -6.14 -10.23
CA ILE A 58 9.95 -7.46 -10.09
C ILE A 58 9.66 -8.32 -11.32
N SER A 59 8.40 -8.35 -11.79
CA SER A 59 8.04 -9.10 -12.99
C SER A 59 8.77 -8.59 -14.23
N GLU A 60 8.92 -7.27 -14.38
CA GLU A 60 9.69 -6.69 -15.49
C GLU A 60 11.16 -7.10 -15.44
N GLU A 61 11.79 -7.05 -14.26
CA GLU A 61 13.19 -7.44 -14.07
C GLU A 61 13.41 -8.94 -14.38
N LEU A 62 12.40 -9.78 -14.13
CA LEU A 62 12.40 -11.22 -14.42
C LEU A 62 11.97 -11.58 -15.86
N GLY A 63 11.74 -10.58 -16.72
CA GLY A 63 11.37 -10.82 -18.12
C GLY A 63 9.89 -11.14 -18.36
N LYS A 64 8.98 -10.60 -17.54
CA LYS A 64 7.51 -10.67 -17.69
C LYS A 64 6.93 -12.09 -17.67
N ASN A 65 7.57 -12.99 -16.92
CA ASN A 65 7.06 -14.33 -16.70
C ASN A 65 5.86 -14.32 -15.74
N LYS A 66 4.94 -15.29 -15.91
CA LYS A 66 3.82 -15.54 -14.99
C LYS A 66 4.35 -16.18 -13.69
N CYS A 67 5.03 -15.39 -12.87
CA CYS A 67 5.48 -15.83 -11.56
C CYS A 67 4.51 -15.33 -10.49
N ASN A 68 4.33 -16.10 -9.42
CA ASN A 68 3.57 -15.67 -8.27
C ASN A 68 4.45 -14.77 -7.40
N ILE A 69 4.25 -13.45 -7.49
CA ILE A 69 5.05 -12.46 -6.79
C ILE A 69 4.27 -11.94 -5.58
N GLN A 70 4.84 -12.11 -4.39
CA GLN A 70 4.39 -11.44 -3.18
C GLN A 70 5.38 -10.33 -2.86
N ALA A 71 4.97 -9.09 -3.08
CA ALA A 71 5.73 -7.91 -2.69
C ALA A 71 5.13 -7.30 -1.42
N SER A 72 5.99 -6.95 -0.47
CA SER A 72 5.58 -6.36 0.80
C SER A 72 6.15 -4.96 0.93
N VAL A 73 5.30 -4.00 1.27
CA VAL A 73 5.68 -2.60 1.53
C VAL A 73 5.07 -2.11 2.84
N MET A 74 5.74 -1.18 3.51
CA MET A 74 5.25 -0.47 4.70
C MET A 74 5.57 1.02 4.59
N GLY A 75 5.22 1.82 5.60
CA GLY A 75 5.52 3.25 5.62
C GLY A 75 4.38 4.12 5.09
N GLY A 76 4.71 5.30 4.60
CA GLY A 76 3.77 6.24 3.98
C GLY A 76 3.57 5.96 2.49
N HIS A 77 2.70 6.75 1.85
CA HIS A 77 2.51 6.66 0.41
C HIS A 77 3.53 7.55 -0.34
N GLY A 78 4.00 7.09 -1.51
CA GLY A 78 4.95 7.83 -2.34
C GLY A 78 6.38 7.71 -1.80
N ASN A 79 7.07 8.83 -1.58
CA ASN A 79 8.49 8.87 -1.20
C ASN A 79 8.77 8.28 0.20
N ASP A 80 7.74 8.15 1.04
CA ASP A 80 7.85 7.58 2.39
C ASP A 80 7.55 6.06 2.41
N MET A 81 7.40 5.44 1.23
CA MET A 81 7.22 4.01 1.07
C MET A 81 8.52 3.27 1.42
N LEU A 82 8.39 2.20 2.20
CA LEU A 82 9.48 1.31 2.59
C LEU A 82 9.26 -0.08 1.98
N PRO A 83 10.00 -0.44 0.90
CA PRO A 83 9.99 -1.78 0.34
C PRO A 83 10.63 -2.79 1.30
N LEU A 84 9.97 -3.93 1.52
CA LEU A 84 10.42 -4.98 2.42
C LEU A 84 10.94 -6.17 1.61
N VAL A 85 12.15 -6.03 1.08
CA VAL A 85 12.82 -7.04 0.24
C VAL A 85 12.84 -8.42 0.92
N ASN A 86 13.21 -8.47 2.20
CA ASN A 86 13.30 -9.72 2.97
C ASN A 86 11.93 -10.34 3.29
N TYR A 87 10.83 -9.61 3.06
CA TYR A 87 9.46 -10.09 3.23
C TYR A 87 8.74 -10.21 1.88
N SER A 88 9.50 -10.20 0.78
CA SER A 88 8.99 -10.38 -0.58
C SER A 88 9.50 -11.70 -1.14
N SER A 89 8.70 -12.32 -2.02
CA SER A 89 9.02 -13.62 -2.61
C SER A 89 8.52 -13.75 -4.05
N VAL A 90 9.17 -14.63 -4.81
CA VAL A 90 8.73 -15.08 -6.13
C VAL A 90 8.63 -16.59 -6.10
N ASP A 91 7.44 -17.12 -6.37
CA ASP A 91 7.13 -18.55 -6.31
C ASP A 91 7.57 -19.18 -4.97
N MET A 92 7.31 -18.45 -3.87
CA MET A 92 7.68 -18.80 -2.48
C MET A 92 9.18 -18.82 -2.18
N LYS A 93 10.04 -18.43 -3.12
CA LYS A 93 11.47 -18.20 -2.86
C LYS A 93 11.70 -16.77 -2.40
N PRO A 94 12.48 -16.54 -1.34
CA PRO A 94 12.90 -15.20 -0.92
C PRO A 94 13.45 -14.38 -2.09
N LEU A 95 13.09 -13.10 -2.16
CA LEU A 95 13.46 -12.24 -3.29
C LEU A 95 14.98 -12.16 -3.51
N ASN A 96 15.77 -12.22 -2.44
CA ASN A 96 17.24 -12.20 -2.46
C ASN A 96 17.88 -13.51 -3.00
N GLU A 97 17.12 -14.59 -3.12
CA GLU A 97 17.56 -15.81 -3.82
C GLU A 97 17.26 -15.74 -5.33
N VAL A 98 16.40 -14.81 -5.74
CA VAL A 98 15.88 -14.70 -7.10
C VAL A 98 16.52 -13.53 -7.86
N LEU A 99 16.73 -12.41 -7.18
CA LEU A 99 17.37 -11.20 -7.71
C LEU A 99 18.64 -10.87 -6.92
N ASN A 100 19.66 -10.37 -7.60
CA ASN A 100 20.85 -9.83 -6.96
C ASN A 100 20.61 -8.38 -6.44
N GLU A 101 21.57 -7.85 -5.68
CA GLU A 101 21.44 -6.52 -5.05
C GLU A 101 21.21 -5.39 -6.06
N GLU A 102 21.88 -5.43 -7.22
CA GLU A 102 21.70 -4.41 -8.27
C GLU A 102 20.31 -4.45 -8.89
N GLN A 103 19.77 -5.65 -9.10
CA GLN A 103 18.41 -5.85 -9.60
C GLN A 103 17.37 -5.35 -8.60
N ILE A 104 17.56 -5.65 -7.32
CA ILE A 104 16.69 -5.18 -6.24
C ILE A 104 16.71 -3.65 -6.14
N ALA A 105 17.89 -3.03 -6.24
CA ALA A 105 18.01 -1.57 -6.24
C ALA A 105 17.22 -0.93 -7.39
N ARG A 106 17.29 -1.50 -8.61
CA ARG A 106 16.51 -1.03 -9.77
C ARG A 106 15.01 -1.17 -9.58
N VAL A 107 14.54 -2.21 -8.89
CA VAL A 107 13.12 -2.40 -8.58
C VAL A 107 12.62 -1.34 -7.58
N ILE A 108 13.46 -0.94 -6.63
CA ILE A 108 13.12 0.02 -5.58
C ILE A 108 13.17 1.48 -6.07
N ASP A 109 14.06 1.79 -7.02
CA ASP A 109 14.26 3.15 -7.54
C ASP A 109 13.19 3.56 -8.59
N LYS A 110 12.36 2.62 -9.04
CA LYS A 110 11.26 2.86 -10.00
C LYS A 110 9.97 3.33 -9.32
#